data_AF-A0A2D0IRM8-F1
#
_entry.id   AF-A0A2D0IRM8-F1
#
_cell.length_a   1.000
_cell.length_b   1.000
_cell.length_c   1.000
_cell.angle_alpha   90.00
_cell.angle_beta   90.00
_cell.angle_gamma   90.00
#
_symmetry.space_group_name_H-M   'P 1'
#
loop_
_entity.id
_entity.type
_entity.pdbx_description
1 polymer ?
#
loop_
_entity_poly.entity_id
_entity_poly.type
_entity_poly.pdbx_seq_one_letter_code
_entity_poly.pdbx_strand_id
1 'polypeptide(L)'
;MKYRLLFVVTALLFLSSYAVAQDGYWYEGCPKYSTKGLSELIQRTKTTPIESIGELQQYSKGEVEVNIEKIKCDLRNLAEHRQKLKDKLKEIEELEKSQIHS
;
A
#
# COMPACT_ATOMS: atom_id res chain seq x y z
N MET A 1 -19.94 32.52 -25.18
CA MET A 1 -20.21 31.36 -24.29
C MET A 1 -19.71 30.00 -24.83
N LYS A 2 -18.86 29.92 -25.86
CA LYS A 2 -18.43 28.62 -26.44
C LYS A 2 -17.31 27.90 -25.65
N TYR A 3 -16.53 28.60 -24.85
CA TYR A 3 -15.39 28.02 -24.10
C TYR A 3 -15.74 27.47 -22.71
N ARG A 4 -16.91 27.86 -22.16
CA ARG A 4 -17.33 27.40 -20.82
C ARG A 4 -17.66 25.91 -20.79
N LEU A 5 -18.25 25.39 -21.87
CA LEU A 5 -18.56 23.96 -21.98
C LEU A 5 -17.29 23.10 -22.08
N LEU A 6 -16.30 23.57 -22.86
CA LEU A 6 -15.01 22.89 -23.02
C LEU A 6 -14.25 22.78 -21.69
N PHE A 7 -14.28 23.82 -20.86
CA PHE A 7 -13.61 23.85 -19.56
C PHE A 7 -14.22 22.87 -18.54
N VAL A 8 -15.55 22.70 -18.59
CA VAL A 8 -16.26 21.75 -17.74
C VAL A 8 -15.98 20.31 -18.17
N VAL A 9 -15.93 20.06 -19.49
CA VAL A 9 -15.65 18.73 -20.04
C VAL A 9 -14.20 18.31 -19.75
N THR A 10 -13.21 19.20 -19.88
CA THR A 10 -11.83 18.87 -19.51
C THR A 10 -11.68 18.63 -18.01
N ALA A 11 -12.29 19.45 -17.15
CA ALA A 11 -12.25 19.23 -15.69
C ALA A 11 -12.84 17.86 -15.29
N LEU A 12 -13.93 17.43 -15.93
CA LEU A 12 -14.55 16.12 -15.70
C LEU A 12 -13.66 14.95 -16.14
N LEU A 13 -12.89 15.09 -17.23
CA LEU A 13 -11.95 14.07 -17.70
C LEU A 13 -10.74 13.90 -16.75
N PHE A 14 -10.28 14.99 -16.13
CA PHE A 14 -9.23 14.92 -15.11
C PHE A 14 -9.73 14.29 -13.81
N LEU A 15 -10.99 14.55 -13.41
CA LEU A 15 -11.62 13.92 -12.25
C LEU A 15 -11.79 12.40 -12.43
N SER A 16 -12.20 11.93 -13.61
CA SER A 16 -12.32 10.48 -13.86
C SER A 16 -10.96 9.76 -13.85
N SER A 17 -9.89 10.43 -14.28
CA SER A 17 -8.53 9.87 -14.27
C SER A 17 -8.00 9.70 -12.84
N TYR A 18 -8.38 10.60 -11.93
CA TYR A 18 -8.01 10.55 -10.52
C TYR A 18 -8.68 9.39 -9.78
N ALA A 19 -9.95 9.11 -10.10
CA ALA A 19 -10.70 8.00 -9.50
C ALA A 19 -10.14 6.61 -9.86
N VAL A 20 -9.73 6.39 -11.12
CA VAL A 20 -9.14 5.11 -11.57
C VAL A 20 -7.74 4.91 -10.99
N ALA A 21 -6.97 5.99 -10.79
CA ALA A 21 -5.69 5.92 -10.11
C ALA A 21 -5.84 5.50 -8.63
N GLN A 22 -6.96 5.81 -7.98
CA GLN A 22 -7.18 5.55 -6.55
C GLN A 22 -7.29 4.05 -6.21
N ASP A 23 -7.75 3.21 -7.14
CA ASP A 23 -7.85 1.76 -6.91
C ASP A 23 -6.50 1.09 -6.67
N GLY A 24 -5.41 1.65 -7.22
CA GLY A 24 -4.05 1.17 -7.04
C GLY A 24 -3.37 1.59 -5.74
N TYR A 25 -4.00 2.46 -4.94
CA TYR A 25 -3.39 3.09 -3.77
C TYR A 25 -4.27 2.92 -2.53
N TRP A 26 -3.65 2.87 -1.35
CA TRP A 26 -4.37 2.96 -0.08
C TRP A 26 -4.79 4.39 0.22
N TYR A 27 -3.90 5.34 -0.10
CA TYR A 27 -4.06 6.78 0.00
C TYR A 27 -2.99 7.43 -0.90
N GLU A 28 -3.05 8.75 -1.07
CA GLU A 28 -2.09 9.48 -1.90
C GLU A 28 -0.63 9.17 -1.51
N GLY A 29 0.18 8.77 -2.49
CA GLY A 29 1.58 8.40 -2.25
C GLY A 29 1.82 7.00 -1.67
N CYS A 30 0.79 6.23 -1.34
CA CYS A 30 0.93 4.85 -0.84
C CYS A 30 0.30 3.79 -1.75
N PRO A 31 1.07 3.20 -2.68
CA PRO A 31 0.55 2.18 -3.59
C PRO A 31 0.28 0.86 -2.85
N LYS A 32 -0.70 0.11 -3.34
CA LYS A 32 -0.98 -1.27 -2.91
C LYS A 32 0.08 -2.20 -3.47
N TYR A 33 0.71 -3.01 -2.63
CA TYR A 33 1.78 -3.90 -3.05
C TYR A 33 1.20 -5.18 -3.67
N SER A 34 1.81 -5.60 -4.77
CA SER A 34 1.61 -6.94 -5.32
C SER A 34 2.26 -7.98 -4.41
N THR A 35 1.94 -9.27 -4.62
CA THR A 35 2.60 -10.37 -3.91
C THR A 35 4.13 -10.32 -4.04
N LYS A 36 4.61 -9.99 -5.25
CA LYS A 36 6.05 -9.82 -5.51
C LYS A 36 6.62 -8.65 -4.71
N GLY A 37 5.98 -7.48 -4.76
CA GLY A 37 6.44 -6.29 -4.03
C GLY A 37 6.46 -6.52 -2.51
N LEU A 38 5.50 -7.28 -1.98
CA LEU A 38 5.50 -7.64 -0.57
C LEU A 38 6.63 -8.61 -0.20
N SER A 39 6.92 -9.59 -1.06
CA SER A 39 8.06 -10.49 -0.86
C SER A 39 9.38 -9.72 -0.84
N GLU A 40 9.54 -8.76 -1.74
CA GLU A 40 10.70 -7.87 -1.79
C GLU A 40 10.81 -7.00 -0.54
N LEU A 41 9.69 -6.46 -0.04
CA LEU A 41 9.65 -5.72 1.23
C LEU A 41 10.11 -6.60 2.39
N ILE A 42 9.54 -7.80 2.53
CA ILE A 42 9.89 -8.73 3.61
C ILE A 42 11.37 -9.10 3.53
N GLN A 43 11.89 -9.39 2.34
CA GLN A 43 13.32 -9.69 2.15
C GLN A 43 14.18 -8.50 2.56
N ARG A 44 13.84 -7.28 2.11
CA ARG A 44 14.55 -6.06 2.48
C ARG A 44 14.58 -5.85 3.99
N THR A 45 13.45 -6.00 4.67
CA THR A 45 13.38 -5.83 6.14
C THR A 45 14.22 -6.86 6.91
N LYS A 46 14.51 -8.02 6.33
CA LYS A 46 15.40 -9.04 6.93
C LYS A 46 16.87 -8.75 6.72
N THR A 47 17.22 -8.12 5.59
CA THR A 47 18.62 -7.90 5.18
C THR A 47 19.13 -6.51 5.50
N THR A 48 18.24 -5.52 5.61
CA THR A 48 18.61 -4.14 5.88
C THR A 48 18.73 -3.92 7.39
N PRO A 49 19.92 -3.52 7.88
CA PRO A 49 20.10 -3.19 9.30
C PRO A 49 19.28 -1.96 9.68
N ILE A 50 18.90 -1.88 10.95
CA ILE A 50 18.24 -0.70 11.51
C ILE A 50 19.28 0.39 11.71
N GLU A 51 19.04 1.56 11.12
CA GLU A 51 19.90 2.74 11.29
C GLU A 51 19.92 3.17 12.76
N SER A 52 21.13 3.47 13.25
CA SER A 52 21.37 4.07 14.55
C SER A 52 20.95 5.54 14.58
N ILE A 53 20.80 6.10 15.78
CA ILE A 53 20.49 7.52 15.96
C ILE A 53 21.53 8.42 15.27
N GLY A 54 22.82 8.05 15.33
CA GLY A 54 23.89 8.82 14.69
C GLY A 54 23.82 8.82 13.17
N GLU A 55 23.40 7.70 12.56
CA GLU A 55 23.13 7.63 11.11
C GLU A 55 21.89 8.45 10.75
N LEU A 56 20.84 8.37 11.59
CA LEU A 56 19.61 9.14 11.39
C LEU A 56 19.84 10.66 11.44
N GLN A 57 20.81 11.12 12.23
CA GLN A 57 21.17 12.54 12.33
C GLN A 57 21.81 13.12 11.06
N GLN A 58 22.27 12.28 10.14
CA GLN A 58 22.85 12.74 8.87
C GLN A 58 21.79 13.14 7.85
N TYR A 59 20.55 12.68 8.02
CA TYR A 59 19.44 13.04 7.15
C TYR A 59 18.91 14.44 7.46
N SER A 60 18.51 15.15 6.41
CA SER A 60 17.69 16.35 6.55
C SER A 60 16.30 16.00 7.08
N LYS A 61 15.63 16.99 7.68
CA LYS A 61 14.25 16.85 8.13
C LYS A 61 13.32 16.31 7.03
N GLY A 62 13.45 16.81 5.81
CA GLY A 62 12.61 16.37 4.69
C GLY A 62 12.85 14.91 4.30
N GLU A 63 14.09 14.44 4.33
CA GLU A 63 14.41 13.03 4.07
C GLU A 63 13.84 12.12 5.16
N VAL A 64 13.91 12.54 6.43
CA VAL A 64 13.29 11.80 7.54
C VAL A 64 11.78 11.72 7.36
N GLU A 65 11.12 12.82 6.99
CA GLU A 65 9.67 12.84 6.74
C GLU A 65 9.27 11.90 5.59
N VAL A 66 10.01 11.91 4.48
CA VAL A 66 9.77 11.00 3.36
C VAL A 66 9.96 9.54 3.78
N ASN A 67 11.01 9.24 4.54
CA ASN A 67 11.26 7.89 5.06
C ASN A 67 10.14 7.42 6.00
N ILE A 68 9.64 8.30 6.87
CA ILE A 68 8.51 7.99 7.76
C ILE A 68 7.26 7.66 6.94
N GLU A 69 6.93 8.45 5.92
CA GLU A 69 5.75 8.19 5.08
C GLU A 69 5.87 6.87 4.30
N LYS A 70 7.08 6.56 3.80
CA LYS A 70 7.35 5.27 3.18
C LYS A 70 7.16 4.10 4.15
N ILE A 71 7.69 4.20 5.37
CA ILE A 71 7.55 3.18 6.41
C ILE A 71 6.07 2.99 6.78
N LYS A 72 5.30 4.08 6.91
CA LYS A 72 3.85 3.99 7.15
C LYS A 72 3.15 3.22 6.04
N CYS A 73 3.51 3.47 4.78
CA CYS A 73 2.94 2.73 3.65
C CYS A 73 3.32 1.25 3.65
N ASP A 74 4.59 0.93 3.95
CA ASP A 74 5.08 -0.45 4.08
C ASP A 74 4.31 -1.21 5.18
N LEU A 75 4.11 -0.57 6.34
CA LEU A 75 3.31 -1.12 7.45
C LEU A 75 1.86 -1.36 7.05
N ARG A 76 1.24 -0.44 6.30
CA ARG A 76 -0.13 -0.62 5.82
C ARG A 76 -0.24 -1.85 4.91
N ASN A 77 0.68 -2.01 3.97
CA ASN A 77 0.70 -3.16 3.07
C ASN A 77 0.90 -4.49 3.80
N LEU A 78 1.78 -4.53 4.79
CA LEU A 78 1.98 -5.73 5.62
C LEU A 78 0.75 -6.07 6.47
N ALA A 79 0.08 -5.07 7.04
CA ALA A 79 -1.14 -5.27 7.81
C ALA A 79 -2.27 -5.88 6.96
N GLU A 80 -2.47 -5.36 5.75
CA GLU A 80 -3.47 -5.86 4.81
C GLU A 80 -3.16 -7.28 4.35
N HIS A 81 -1.88 -7.59 4.11
CA HIS A 81 -1.49 -8.96 3.78
C HIS A 81 -1.73 -9.93 4.94
N ARG A 82 -1.41 -9.52 6.18
CA ARG A 82 -1.68 -10.32 7.37
C ARG A 82 -3.17 -10.63 7.50
N GLN A 83 -4.04 -9.65 7.23
CA GLN A 83 -5.48 -9.88 7.29
C GLN A 83 -5.92 -10.91 6.24
N LYS A 84 -5.48 -10.77 4.98
CA LYS A 84 -5.77 -11.74 3.91
C LYS A 84 -5.29 -13.16 4.27
N LEU A 85 -4.15 -13.31 4.92
CA LEU A 85 -3.66 -14.62 5.36
C LEU A 85 -4.54 -15.22 6.46
N LYS A 86 -5.02 -14.41 7.40
CA LYS A 86 -5.97 -14.87 8.44
C LYS A 86 -7.27 -15.35 7.81
N ASP A 87 -7.81 -14.60 6.86
CA ASP A 87 -9.07 -14.96 6.20
C ASP A 87 -8.94 -16.28 5.45
N LYS A 88 -7.83 -16.47 4.72
CA LYS A 88 -7.50 -17.75 4.05
C LYS A 88 -7.33 -18.91 5.02
N LEU A 89 -6.67 -18.69 6.16
CA LEU A 89 -6.49 -19.73 7.17
C LEU A 89 -7.85 -20.17 7.73
N LYS A 90 -8.75 -19.21 7.99
CA LYS A 90 -10.10 -19.50 8.46
C LYS A 90 -10.90 -20.31 7.43
N GLU A 91 -10.81 -19.96 6.14
CA GLU A 91 -11.44 -20.71 5.06
C GLU A 91 -10.94 -22.16 5.01
N ILE A 92 -9.63 -22.37 5.15
CA ILE A 92 -9.04 -23.73 5.20
C ILE A 92 -9.59 -24.50 6.40
N GLU A 93 -9.62 -23.90 7.59
CA GLU A 93 -10.18 -24.54 8.79
C GLU A 93 -11.67 -24.91 8.65
N GLU A 94 -12.46 -24.08 7.97
CA GLU A 94 -13.88 -24.35 7.70
C GLU A 94 -14.03 -25.52 6.71
N LEU A 95 -13.20 -25.57 5.66
CA LEU A 95 -13.18 -26.67 4.70
C LEU A 95 -12.81 -28.00 5.37
N GLU A 96 -11.75 -28.03 6.18
CA GLU A 96 -11.34 -29.23 6.92
C GLU A 96 -12.45 -29.75 7.85
N LYS A 97 -13.13 -28.86 8.57
CA LYS A 97 -14.27 -29.23 9.44
C LYS A 97 -15.42 -29.85 8.65
N SER A 98 -15.72 -29.31 7.46
CA SER A 98 -16.80 -29.82 6.60
C SER A 98 -16.49 -31.18 5.99
N GLN A 99 -15.21 -31.49 5.69
CA GLN A 99 -14.78 -32.80 5.20
C GLN A 99 -14.78 -33.88 6.29
N ILE A 100 -14.59 -33.51 7.56
CA ILE A 100 -14.62 -34.46 8.69
C ILE A 100 -16.07 -34.85 9.07
N HIS A 101 -17.05 -34.00 8.74
CA HIS A 101 -18.47 -34.23 9.04
C HIS A 101 -19.27 -34.79 7.85
N SER A 102 -18.61 -35.10 6.74
CA SER A 102 -19.21 -35.70 5.54
C SER A 102 -18.76 -37.14 5.34
#